data_AF-A0A015K4M4-F1
#
_entry.id   AF-A0A015K4M4-F1
#
_cell.length_a   1.000
_cell.length_b   1.000
_cell.length_c   1.000
_cell.angle_alpha   90.00
_cell.angle_beta   90.00
_cell.angle_gamma   90.00
#
_symmetry.space_group_name_H-M   'P 1'
#
loop_
_entity.id
_entity.type
_entity.pdbx_description
1 polymer ?
#
loop_
_entity_poly.entity_id
_entity_poly.type
_entity_poly.pdbx_seq_one_letter_code
_entity_poly.pdbx_strand_id
1 'polypeptide(L)'
;MSSKVFNRKRYGYLRDFILNGINANKLNRSCITGNPGIGKSYFGILMLVELIKRNKSVLIDYEGFATRISPNGDLLKVENNDRHIDTTVYRQIAEKKDVWCIIDSVMPKFNHDLIGKFIMA
;
A
#
# COMPACT_ATOMS: atom_id res chain seq x y z
N MET A 1 8.94 26.49 13.86
CA MET A 1 9.81 25.66 13.00
C MET A 1 9.61 24.16 13.32
N SER A 2 8.46 23.51 13.00
CA SER A 2 8.11 22.35 13.87
C SER A 2 7.11 21.25 13.44
N SER A 3 6.83 20.98 12.16
CA SER A 3 6.04 19.76 11.84
C SER A 3 6.38 19.11 10.51
N LYS A 4 6.50 19.90 9.43
CA LYS A 4 6.83 19.39 8.09
C LYS A 4 8.18 18.66 8.02
N VAL A 5 9.20 19.13 8.76
CA VAL A 5 10.54 18.52 8.74
C VAL A 5 10.60 17.24 9.58
N PHE A 6 9.86 17.18 10.69
CA PHE A 6 9.82 16.02 11.58
C PHE A 6 9.10 14.83 10.92
N ASN A 7 8.01 15.09 10.18
CA ASN A 7 7.30 14.05 9.44
C ASN A 7 8.12 13.49 8.27
N ARG A 8 8.89 14.33 7.56
CA ARG A 8 9.77 13.88 6.46
C ARG A 8 10.85 12.89 6.90
N LYS A 9 11.46 13.09 8.08
CA LYS A 9 12.47 12.15 8.62
C LYS A 9 11.84 10.80 9.01
N ARG A 10 10.64 10.80 9.58
CA ARG A 10 9.90 9.56 9.92
C ARG A 10 9.48 8.78 8.68
N TYR A 11 9.02 9.46 7.63
CA TYR A 11 8.73 8.80 6.35
C TYR A 11 9.98 8.20 5.70
N GLY A 12 11.13 8.88 5.79
CA GLY A 12 12.41 8.33 5.34
C GLY A 12 12.77 7.02 6.05
N TYR A 13 12.73 7.02 7.39
CA TYR A 13 12.99 5.82 8.19
C TYR A 13 12.01 4.68 7.87
N LEU A 14 10.70 4.95 7.84
CA LEU A 14 9.68 3.94 7.56
C LEU A 14 9.82 3.36 6.15
N ARG A 15 10.09 4.23 5.15
CA ARG A 15 10.41 3.82 3.78
C ARG A 15 11.62 2.89 3.78
N ASP A 16 12.72 3.28 4.41
CA ASP A 16 13.96 2.51 4.38
C ASP A 16 13.81 1.16 5.09
N PHE A 17 13.11 1.13 6.24
CA PHE A 17 12.76 -0.11 6.94
C PHE A 17 12.02 -1.09 6.02
N ILE A 18 10.97 -0.58 5.38
CA ILE A 18 10.13 -1.35 4.44
C ILE A 18 10.97 -1.88 3.28
N LEU A 19 11.73 -1.01 2.61
CA LEU A 19 12.50 -1.36 1.42
C LEU A 19 13.62 -2.35 1.75
N ASN A 20 14.28 -2.20 2.90
CA ASN A 20 15.28 -3.15 3.37
C ASN A 20 14.65 -4.52 3.67
N GLY A 21 13.45 -4.55 4.24
CA GLY A 21 12.71 -5.80 4.45
C GLY A 21 12.35 -6.51 3.14
N ILE A 22 11.95 -5.76 2.10
CA ILE A 22 11.70 -6.31 0.75
C ILE A 22 13.00 -6.87 0.15
N ASN A 23 14.08 -6.08 0.17
CA ASN A 23 15.38 -6.49 -0.39
C ASN A 23 15.95 -7.74 0.30
N ALA A 24 15.70 -7.88 1.60
CA ALA A 24 16.10 -9.06 2.38
C ALA A 24 15.14 -10.26 2.23
N ASN A 25 14.12 -10.18 1.36
CA ASN A 25 13.04 -11.17 1.21
C ASN A 25 12.29 -11.49 2.53
N LYS A 26 12.35 -10.58 3.50
CA LYS A 26 11.67 -10.69 4.80
C LYS A 26 10.24 -10.17 4.73
N LEU A 27 9.98 -9.25 3.80
CA LEU A 27 8.67 -8.67 3.55
C LEU A 27 8.27 -8.94 2.09
N ASN A 28 7.37 -9.91 1.91
CA ASN A 28 6.80 -10.21 0.59
C ASN A 28 5.57 -9.34 0.29
N ARG A 29 4.88 -8.89 1.33
CA ARG A 29 3.65 -8.10 1.22
C ARG A 29 3.52 -7.20 2.42
N SER A 30 2.98 -6.00 2.20
CA SER A 30 2.62 -5.13 3.31
C SER A 30 1.40 -4.28 3.00
N CYS A 31 0.73 -3.92 4.08
CA CYS A 31 -0.38 -2.99 4.10
C CYS A 31 0.01 -1.76 4.91
N ILE A 32 -0.20 -0.59 4.31
CA ILE A 32 -0.15 0.70 5.01
C ILE A 32 -1.59 1.10 5.30
N THR A 33 -1.92 1.28 6.58
CA THR A 33 -3.25 1.73 7.05
C THR A 33 -3.09 2.71 8.22
N GLY A 34 -4.16 3.43 8.60
CA GLY A 34 -4.12 4.36 9.74
C GLY A 34 -5.21 5.44 9.71
N ASN A 35 -5.21 6.33 10.70
CA ASN A 35 -6.25 7.34 10.88
C ASN A 35 -6.29 8.39 9.74
N PRO A 36 -7.46 8.98 9.42
CA PRO A 36 -7.55 10.12 8.51
C PRO A 36 -6.63 11.28 8.94
N GLY A 37 -6.06 12.01 7.98
CA GLY A 37 -5.27 13.22 8.25
C GLY A 37 -3.78 13.02 8.63
N ILE A 38 -3.31 11.80 8.87
CA ILE A 38 -1.90 11.53 9.28
C ILE A 38 -0.88 11.54 8.14
N GLY A 39 -1.30 11.85 6.91
CA GLY A 39 -0.43 11.89 5.73
C GLY A 39 -0.21 10.54 5.03
N LYS A 40 -1.13 9.57 5.19
CA LYS A 40 -1.06 8.27 4.50
C LYS A 40 -1.04 8.40 2.99
N SER A 41 -1.84 9.30 2.42
CA SER A 41 -1.89 9.50 0.97
C SER A 41 -0.55 9.98 0.43
N TYR A 42 0.14 10.90 1.14
CA TYR A 42 1.50 11.34 0.78
C TYR A 42 2.51 10.18 0.87
N PHE A 43 2.50 9.45 1.98
CA PHE A 43 3.41 8.32 2.16
C PHE A 43 3.12 7.18 1.17
N GLY A 44 1.86 6.96 0.84
CA GLY A 44 1.40 6.01 -0.18
C GLY A 44 1.94 6.36 -1.56
N ILE A 45 1.87 7.62 -1.98
CA ILE A 45 2.46 8.08 -3.26
C ILE A 45 3.99 7.90 -3.25
N LEU A 46 4.66 8.24 -2.15
CA LEU A 46 6.10 8.01 -2.01
C LEU A 46 6.44 6.52 -2.20
N MET A 47 5.71 5.64 -1.50
CA MET A 47 5.92 4.20 -1.60
C MET A 47 5.56 3.65 -2.98
N LEU A 48 4.50 4.14 -3.62
CA LEU A 48 4.13 3.77 -4.98
C LEU A 48 5.30 3.95 -5.94
N VAL A 49 5.92 5.14 -5.94
CA VAL A 49 7.07 5.43 -6.83
C VAL A 49 8.25 4.51 -6.52
N GLU A 50 8.57 4.31 -5.24
CA GLU A 50 9.71 3.47 -4.83
C GLU A 50 9.49 1.98 -5.17
N LEU A 51 8.25 1.49 -5.08
CA LEU A 51 7.88 0.11 -5.38
C LEU A 51 7.88 -0.16 -6.89
N ILE A 52 7.32 0.75 -7.68
CA ILE A 52 7.33 0.65 -9.15
C ILE A 52 8.76 0.63 -9.69
N LYS A 53 9.65 1.49 -9.18
CA LYS A 53 11.09 1.46 -9.52
C LYS A 53 11.79 0.13 -9.22
N ARG A 54 11.23 -0.68 -8.32
CA ARG A 54 11.73 -2.00 -7.92
C ARG A 54 10.97 -3.15 -8.56
N ASN A 55 10.24 -2.87 -9.64
CA ASN A 55 9.44 -3.84 -10.39
C ASN A 55 8.36 -4.52 -9.53
N LYS A 56 7.79 -3.79 -8.57
CA LYS A 56 6.66 -4.26 -7.74
C LYS A 56 5.36 -3.66 -8.22
N SER A 57 4.29 -4.45 -8.21
CA SER A 57 2.93 -3.97 -8.44
C SER A 57 2.37 -3.37 -7.15
N VAL A 58 1.47 -2.40 -7.26
CA VAL A 58 0.83 -1.75 -6.11
C VAL A 58 -0.68 -1.77 -6.26
N LEU A 59 -1.38 -2.35 -5.30
CA LEU A 59 -2.83 -2.27 -5.13
C LEU A 59 -3.14 -1.07 -4.24
N ILE A 60 -3.83 -0.08 -4.78
CA ILE A 60 -4.37 1.06 -4.02
C ILE A 60 -5.83 0.75 -3.74
N ASP A 61 -6.24 0.83 -2.47
CA ASP A 61 -7.63 0.72 -2.03
C ASP A 61 -7.99 1.98 -1.23
N TYR A 62 -8.94 2.73 -1.78
CA TYR A 62 -9.51 3.94 -1.20
C TYR A 62 -11.03 3.84 -1.30
N GLU A 63 -11.73 4.68 -0.54
CA GLU A 63 -13.19 4.72 -0.51
C GLU A 63 -13.78 4.79 -1.94
N GLY A 64 -14.53 3.74 -2.32
CA GLY A 64 -15.15 3.62 -3.65
C GLY A 64 -14.20 3.32 -4.81
N PHE A 65 -12.89 3.16 -4.57
CA PHE A 65 -11.89 3.00 -5.63
C PHE A 65 -10.80 2.00 -5.26
N ALA A 66 -10.65 0.93 -6.05
CA ALA A 66 -9.51 0.03 -5.97
C ALA A 66 -8.88 -0.18 -7.34
N THR A 67 -7.55 -0.06 -7.42
CA THR A 67 -6.82 -0.28 -8.66
C THR A 67 -5.46 -0.90 -8.39
N ARG A 68 -5.07 -1.84 -9.24
CA ARG A 68 -3.70 -2.35 -9.29
C ARG A 68 -2.93 -1.57 -10.34
N ILE A 69 -1.75 -1.08 -9.95
CA ILE A 69 -0.77 -0.45 -10.81
C ILE A 69 0.38 -1.42 -11.00
N SER A 70 0.66 -1.81 -12.24
CA SER A 70 1.80 -2.64 -12.61
C SER A 70 3.06 -1.80 -12.81
N PRO A 71 4.27 -2.39 -12.74
CA PRO A 71 5.54 -1.66 -12.91
C PRO A 71 5.68 -0.89 -14.23
N ASN A 72 5.03 -1.38 -15.28
CA ASN A 72 4.98 -0.75 -16.61
C ASN A 72 3.95 0.39 -16.70
N GLY A 73 3.22 0.68 -15.63
CA GLY A 73 2.18 1.70 -15.60
C GLY A 73 0.78 1.17 -15.92
N ASP A 74 0.61 -0.11 -16.26
CA ASP A 74 -0.72 -0.66 -16.55
C ASP A 74 -1.62 -0.58 -15.32
N LEU A 75 -2.87 -0.18 -15.56
CA LEU A 75 -3.90 -0.05 -14.55
C LEU A 75 -4.94 -1.15 -14.74
N LEU A 76 -5.12 -1.97 -13.71
CA LEU A 76 -6.24 -2.89 -13.61
C LEU A 76 -7.17 -2.38 -12.52
N LYS A 77 -8.30 -1.80 -12.94
CA LYS A 77 -9.37 -1.44 -12.01
C LYS A 77 -9.96 -2.71 -11.42
N VAL A 78 -10.11 -2.73 -10.11
CA VAL A 78 -10.87 -3.77 -9.44
C VAL A 78 -12.33 -3.31 -9.46
N GLU A 79 -13.16 -3.97 -10.26
CA GLU A 79 -14.55 -3.56 -10.44
C GLU A 79 -15.28 -3.50 -9.10
N ASN A 80 -16.06 -2.44 -8.96
CA ASN A 80 -16.79 -2.06 -7.76
C ASN A 80 -18.27 -2.05 -8.16
N ASN A 81 -18.88 -3.23 -8.23
CA ASN A 81 -20.29 -3.32 -8.60
C ASN A 81 -21.13 -2.92 -7.38
N ASP A 82 -21.87 -1.82 -7.51
CA ASP A 82 -22.84 -1.30 -6.53
C ASP A 82 -22.42 -1.45 -5.05
N ARG A 83 -21.28 -0.84 -4.71
CA ARG A 83 -20.71 -0.77 -3.34
C ARG A 83 -20.13 -2.09 -2.81
N HIS A 84 -19.99 -3.11 -3.64
CA HIS A 84 -19.23 -4.31 -3.31
C HIS A 84 -18.05 -4.44 -4.26
N ILE A 85 -16.85 -4.31 -3.70
CA ILE A 85 -15.64 -4.78 -4.37
C ILE A 85 -15.83 -6.26 -4.63
N ASP A 86 -15.52 -6.74 -5.84
CA ASP A 86 -15.31 -8.17 -6.06
C ASP A 86 -14.15 -8.63 -5.17
N THR A 87 -14.51 -9.14 -3.99
CA THR A 87 -13.57 -9.56 -2.96
C THR A 87 -12.70 -10.72 -3.43
N THR A 88 -13.14 -11.48 -4.45
CA THR A 88 -12.38 -12.56 -5.07
C THR A 88 -11.24 -11.99 -5.90
N VAL A 89 -11.53 -11.08 -6.83
CA VAL A 89 -10.51 -10.42 -7.67
C VAL A 89 -9.54 -9.61 -6.81
N TYR A 90 -10.07 -8.85 -5.85
CA TYR A 90 -9.25 -8.08 -4.92
C TYR A 90 -8.27 -8.97 -4.15
N ARG A 91 -8.76 -10.09 -3.57
CA ARG A 91 -7.92 -11.04 -2.83
C ARG A 91 -6.88 -11.69 -3.74
N GLN A 92 -7.28 -12.15 -4.93
CA GLN A 92 -6.35 -12.73 -5.90
C GLN A 92 -5.23 -11.77 -6.31
N ILE A 93 -5.49 -10.47 -6.35
CA ILE A 93 -4.46 -9.46 -6.59
C ILE A 93 -3.58 -9.28 -5.34
N ALA A 94 -4.21 -9.05 -4.17
CA ALA A 94 -3.52 -8.77 -2.92
C ALA A 94 -2.64 -9.92 -2.43
N GLU A 95 -2.94 -11.17 -2.79
CA GLU A 95 -2.18 -12.36 -2.40
C GLU A 95 -0.94 -12.61 -3.26
N LYS A 96 -0.77 -11.89 -4.37
CA LYS A 96 0.42 -12.06 -5.22
C LYS A 96 1.69 -11.57 -4.50
N LYS A 97 2.76 -12.37 -4.58
CA LYS A 97 4.05 -12.12 -3.91
C LYS A 97 4.69 -10.77 -4.25
N ASP A 98 4.42 -10.22 -5.42
CA ASP A 98 4.99 -8.95 -5.88
C ASP A 98 3.99 -7.79 -5.84
N VAL A 99 2.88 -7.94 -5.11
CA VAL A 99 1.87 -6.90 -4.91
C VAL A 99 1.99 -6.30 -3.52
N TRP A 100 2.04 -4.97 -3.49
CA TRP A 100 2.01 -4.16 -2.28
C TRP A 100 0.67 -3.45 -2.13
N CYS A 101 0.14 -3.34 -0.91
CA CYS A 101 -1.16 -2.73 -0.67
C CYS A 101 -1.05 -1.38 0.06
N ILE A 102 -1.69 -0.35 -0.50
CA ILE A 102 -1.89 0.95 0.15
C ILE A 102 -3.38 1.08 0.43
N ILE A 103 -3.78 1.02 1.70
CA ILE A 103 -5.20 1.05 2.11
C ILE A 103 -5.46 2.33 2.90
N ASP A 104 -6.26 3.23 2.33
CA ASP A 104 -6.59 4.52 2.94
C ASP A 104 -8.09 4.62 3.24
N SER A 105 -8.43 5.07 4.44
CA SER A 105 -9.80 5.29 4.93
C SER A 105 -10.77 4.11 4.89
N VAL A 106 -10.33 2.90 4.52
CA VAL A 106 -11.16 1.69 4.51
C VAL A 106 -10.54 0.56 5.33
N MET A 107 -11.39 -0.37 5.80
CA MET A 107 -10.92 -1.58 6.47
C MET A 107 -10.24 -2.52 5.46
N PRO A 108 -9.08 -3.12 5.81
CA PRO A 108 -8.47 -4.15 4.97
C PRO A 108 -9.44 -5.31 4.69
N LYS A 109 -9.57 -5.70 3.42
CA LYS A 109 -10.54 -6.71 2.95
C LYS A 109 -9.97 -8.15 2.90
N PHE A 110 -8.81 -8.40 3.52
CA PHE A 110 -8.16 -9.73 3.56
C PHE A 110 -7.63 -10.04 4.97
N ASN A 111 -7.46 -11.34 5.26
CA ASN A 111 -7.09 -11.82 6.59
C ASN A 111 -5.65 -11.48 7.00
N HIS A 112 -5.46 -11.45 8.31
CA HIS A 112 -4.36 -10.84 9.07
C HIS A 112 -2.98 -11.51 8.93
N ASP A 113 -2.77 -12.46 8.01
CA ASP A 113 -1.49 -13.17 7.82
C ASP A 113 -0.47 -12.36 7.00
N LEU A 114 -0.53 -11.03 7.10
CA LEU A 114 0.51 -10.18 6.58
C LEU A 114 1.75 -10.30 7.47
N ILE A 115 2.82 -10.87 6.92
CA ILE A 115 4.15 -10.88 7.54
C ILE A 115 4.63 -9.43 7.83
N GLY A 116 4.06 -8.41 7.18
CA GLY A 116 4.22 -7.00 7.55
C GLY A 116 2.90 -6.23 7.47
N LYS A 117 2.31 -5.87 8.63
CA LYS A 117 1.22 -4.88 8.70
C LYS A 117 1.79 -3.61 9.32
N PHE A 118 1.75 -2.50 8.57
CA PHE A 118 2.21 -1.20 9.07
C PHE A 118 0.99 -0.31 9.34
N ILE A 119 0.74 -0.08 10.62
CA ILE A 119 -0.30 0.85 11.07
C ILE A 119 0.42 2.18 11.35
N MET A 120 0.12 3.20 10.56
CA MET A 120 0.52 4.57 10.83
C MET A 120 -0.45 5.14 11.87
N ALA A 121 0.07 5.57 13.01
CA ALA A 121 -0.67 6.18 14.11
C ALA A 121 -0.06 7.56 14.44
#